data_AF-V8NM96-F1
#
_entry.id   AF-V8NM96-F1
#
_cell.length_a   1.000
_cell.length_b   1.000
_cell.length_c   1.000
_cell.angle_alpha   90.00
_cell.angle_beta   90.00
_cell.angle_gamma   90.00
#
_symmetry.space_group_name_H-M   'P 1'
#
loop_
_entity.id
_entity.type
_entity.pdbx_description
1 polymer ?
#
loop_
_entity_poly.entity_id
_entity_poly.type
_entity_poly.pdbx_seq_one_letter_code
_entity_poly.pdbx_strand_id
1 'polypeptide(L)' 'EDTIVVHQLVLTVKCTVQVKLELGHRAQLRKKPTTEGFTHDWMVFVRGPEQFEIQHFVERKHPVFSLRC' A
#
# COMPACT_ATOMS: atom_id res chain seq x y z
N GLU A 1 14.51 -2.45 0.11
CA GLU A 1 14.26 -1.00 -0.11
C GLU A 1 12.76 -0.82 -0.24
N ASP A 2 12.21 0.26 0.31
CA ASP A 2 10.78 0.53 0.22
C ASP A 2 10.55 1.36 -1.04
N THR A 3 9.81 0.81 -2.01
CA THR A 3 9.42 1.56 -3.21
C THR A 3 8.02 2.09 -3.01
N ILE A 4 7.83 3.39 -3.22
CA ILE A 4 6.55 4.07 -3.07
C ILE A 4 6.22 4.78 -4.38
N VAL A 5 5.02 4.56 -4.87
CA VAL A 5 4.44 5.23 -6.04
C VAL A 5 3.23 6.04 -5.59
N VAL A 6 3.26 7.33 -5.87
CA VAL A 6 2.17 8.25 -5.54
C VAL A 6 1.20 8.31 -6.70
N HIS A 7 -0.06 7.98 -6.45
CA HIS A 7 -1.16 8.09 -7.40
C HIS A 7 -2.15 9.17 -6.98
N GLN A 8 -2.68 9.87 -7.97
CA GLN A 8 -3.72 10.88 -7.79
C GLN A 8 -4.97 10.45 -8.55
N LEU A 9 -6.08 10.26 -7.83
CA LEU A 9 -7.38 9.95 -8.40
C LEU A 9 -8.25 11.21 -8.39
N VAL A 10 -8.86 11.51 -9.53
CA VAL A 10 -9.78 12.64 -9.70
C VAL A 10 -11.13 12.10 -10.13
N LEU A 11 -12.17 12.41 -9.36
CA LEU A 11 -13.56 12.04 -9.66
C LEU A 11 -14.37 13.31 -9.91
N THR A 12 -15.04 13.37 -11.07
CA THR A 12 -15.81 14.55 -11.49
C THR A 12 -17.18 14.11 -12.00
N VAL A 13 -18.18 14.12 -11.12
CA VAL A 13 -19.57 13.76 -11.49
C VAL A 13 -20.51 14.96 -11.33
N LYS A 14 -20.28 15.82 -10.33
CA LYS A 14 -20.94 17.14 -10.12
C LYS A 14 -20.05 18.15 -9.38
N CYS A 15 -19.09 17.67 -8.61
CA CYS A 15 -18.01 18.38 -7.94
C CYS A 15 -16.70 17.60 -8.15
N THR A 16 -15.55 18.28 -8.12
CA THR A 16 -14.23 17.65 -8.30
C THR A 16 -13.69 17.24 -6.94
N VAL A 17 -13.49 15.94 -6.76
CA VAL A 17 -12.79 15.39 -5.58
C VAL A 17 -11.44 14.85 -6.03
N GLN A 18 -10.37 15.34 -5.41
CA GLN A 18 -8.99 14.90 -5.67
C GLN A 18 -8.46 14.16 -4.45
N VAL A 19 -8.07 12.91 -4.65
CA VAL A 19 -7.50 12.07 -3.59
C VAL A 19 -6.08 11.68 -3.99
N LYS A 20 -5.14 11.80 -3.05
CA LYS A 20 -3.77 11.30 -3.20
C LYS A 20 -3.61 10.04 -2.37
N LEU A 21 -3.14 8.98 -3.02
CA LEU A 21 -2.84 7.70 -2.41
C LEU A 21 -1.39 7.33 -2.72
N GLU A 22 -0.71 6.77 -1.73
CA GLU A 22 0.61 6.18 -1.89
C GLU A 22 0.46 4.67 -1.89
N LEU A 23 0.87 4.04 -2.99
CA LEU A 23 1.00 2.60 -3.08
C LEU A 23 2.47 2.25 -2.93
N GLY A 24 2.80 1.38 -2.00
CA GLY A 24 4.18 0.98 -1.80
C GLY A 24 4.34 -0.49 -1.55
N HIS A 25 5.58 -0.94 -1.66
CA HIS A 25 5.98 -2.25 -1.22
C HIS A 25 7.29 -2.19 -0.46
N ARG A 26 7.43 -3.12 0.48
CA ARG A 26 8.66 -3.41 1.20
C ARG A 26 9.01 -4.85 0.95
N ALA A 27 10.21 -5.11 0.45
CA ALA A 27 10.78 -6.44 0.33
C ALA A 27 12.09 -6.52 1.10
N GLN A 28 12.25 -7.59 1.87
CA GLN A 28 13.41 -7.84 2.70
C GLN A 28 13.86 -9.28 2.53
N LEU A 29 15.13 -9.47 2.18
CA LEU A 29 15.73 -10.79 2.10
C LEU A 29 15.78 -11.42 3.49
N ARG A 30 15.33 -12.67 3.59
CA ARG A 30 15.35 -13.45 4.82
C ARG A 30 16.74 -14.04 5.05
N LYS A 31 17.13 -14.14 6.33
CA LYS A 31 18.36 -14.82 6.73
C LYS A 31 18.30 -16.34 6.51
N LYS A 32 17.10 -16.92 6.58
CA LYS A 32 16.82 -18.33 6.28
C LYS A 32 15.50 -18.43 5.52
N PRO A 33 15.42 -19.26 4.46
CA PRO A 33 14.16 -19.52 3.79
C PRO A 33 13.10 -20.07 4.74
N THR A 34 11.82 -19.86 4.44
CA THR A 34 10.72 -20.53 5.16
C THR A 34 10.75 -22.04 4.88
N THR A 35 9.99 -22.82 5.65
CA THR A 35 9.82 -24.27 5.40
C THR A 35 9.30 -24.56 3.99
N GLU A 36 8.57 -23.60 3.40
CA GLU A 36 8.02 -23.65 2.04
C GLU A 36 9.02 -23.16 0.97
N GLY A 37 10.18 -22.64 1.38
CA GLY A 37 11.26 -22.20 0.48
C GLY A 37 11.28 -20.70 0.17
N PHE A 38 10.42 -19.87 0.79
CA PHE A 38 10.38 -18.43 0.51
C PHE A 38 11.59 -17.71 1.06
N THR A 39 12.22 -16.89 0.22
CA THR A 39 13.49 -16.22 0.51
C THR A 39 13.32 -14.76 0.91
N HIS A 40 12.17 -14.16 0.64
CA HIS A 40 11.92 -12.74 0.88
C HIS A 40 10.64 -12.57 1.70
N ASP A 41 10.71 -11.71 2.71
CA ASP A 41 9.54 -11.14 3.35
C ASP A 41 9.11 -9.92 2.57
N TRP A 42 7.87 -9.89 2.13
CA TRP A 42 7.34 -8.75 1.38
C TRP A 42 6.00 -8.30 1.91
N MET A 43 5.73 -7.02 1.76
CA MET A 43 4.49 -6.37 2.15
C MET A 43 4.15 -5.31 1.12
N VAL A 44 2.92 -5.31 0.63
CA VAL A 44 2.37 -4.19 -0.16
C VAL A 44 1.40 -3.41 0.71
N PHE A 45 1.39 -2.09 0.55
CA PHE A 45 0.55 -1.20 1.34
C PHE A 45 -0.05 -0.10 0.47
N VAL A 46 -1.22 0.36 0.88
CA VAL A 46 -1.84 1.58 0.37
C VAL A 46 -2.01 2.52 1.57
N ARG A 47 -1.49 3.74 1.48
CA ARG A 47 -1.59 4.76 2.55
C ARG A 47 -1.87 6.14 1.98
N GLY A 48 -2.27 7.08 2.84
CA GLY A 48 -2.26 8.49 2.49
C GLY A 48 -0.85 9.07 2.58
N PRO A 49 -0.61 10.26 2.01
CA PRO A 49 0.61 11.01 2.27
C PRO A 49 0.78 11.29 3.77
N GLU A 50 2.02 11.55 4.21
CA GLU A 50 2.53 11.56 5.61
C GLU A 50 1.65 12.15 6.74
N GLN A 51 0.60 12.91 6.42
CA GLN A 51 -0.28 13.57 7.39
C GLN A 51 -1.78 13.45 7.07
N PHE A 52 -2.19 12.64 6.08
CA PHE A 52 -3.59 12.51 5.68
C PHE A 52 -4.16 11.12 5.94
N GLU A 53 -5.22 11.05 6.76
CA GLU A 53 -5.95 9.81 7.01
C GLU A 53 -6.90 9.48 5.85
N ILE A 54 -6.59 8.43 5.10
CA ILE A 54 -7.44 7.93 4.01
C ILE A 54 -8.60 7.05 4.49
N GLN A 55 -8.73 6.82 5.80
CA GLN A 55 -9.74 5.93 6.41
C GLN A 55 -11.19 6.38 6.10
N HIS A 56 -11.39 7.66 5.80
CA HIS A 56 -12.69 8.24 5.44
C HIS A 56 -13.14 7.88 4.01
N PHE A 57 -12.22 7.46 3.14
CA PHE A 57 -12.50 7.14 1.73
C PHE A 57 -12.27 5.67 1.38
N VAL A 58 -11.61 4.92 2.27
CA VAL A 58 -11.30 3.50 2.08
C VAL A 58 -12.19 2.67 2.98
N GLU A 59 -13.12 1.92 2.39
CA GLU A 59 -14.09 1.07 3.09
C GLU A 59 -13.43 -0.05 3.92
N ARG A 60 -12.15 -0.39 3.66
CA ARG A 60 -11.41 -1.42 4.40
C ARG A 60 -10.48 -0.82 5.47
N LYS A 61 -10.75 -1.14 6.74
CA LYS A 61 -10.00 -0.69 7.93
C LYS A 61 -8.53 -1.15 8.02
N HIS A 62 -8.09 -2.03 7.12
CA HIS A 62 -6.70 -2.47 7.00
C HIS A 62 -6.29 -2.47 5.52
N PRO A 63 -5.70 -1.37 5.00
CA PRO A 63 -5.27 -1.28 3.60
C PRO A 63 -3.94 -2.02 3.32
N VAL A 64 -3.41 -2.76 4.30
CA VAL A 64 -2.24 -3.63 4.13
C VAL A 64 -2.72 -4.97 3.59
N PHE A 65 -2.68 -5.10 2.28
CA PHE A 65 -2.81 -6.39 1.63
C PHE A 65 -1.50 -7.16 1.81
N SER A 66 -1.36 -7.90 2.91
CA SER A 66 -0.26 -8.86 3.06
C SER A 66 -0.57 -10.08 2.22
N LEU A 67 -0.33 -9.97 0.92
CA LEU A 67 -0.14 -11.15 0.10
C LEU A 67 1.21 -11.74 0.54
N ARG A 68 1.22 -13.02 0.91
CA ARG A 68 2.42 -13.79 1.21
C ARG A 68 2.53 -14.83 0.10
N CYS A 69 3.54 -14.70 -0.74
CA CYS A 69 4.01 -15.71 -1.69
C CYS A 69 5.48 -15.95 -1.46
#